data_AF-A0A6I3GTE2-F1
#
_entry.id   AF-A0A6I3GTE2-F1
#
_cell.length_a   1.000
_cell.length_b   1.000
_cell.length_c   1.000
_cell.angle_alpha   90.00
_cell.angle_beta   90.00
_cell.angle_gamma   90.00
#
_symmetry.space_group_name_H-M   'P 1'
#
loop_
_entity.id
_entity.type
_entity.pdbx_description
1 polymer ?
#
loop_
_entity_poly.entity_id
_entity_poly.type
_entity_poly.pdbx_seq_one_letter_code
_entity_poly.pdbx_strand_id
1 'polypeptide(L)' 'MTIPNPQSGSLLRDELIELGRSHGLAAMGVCDAEPFVETRLVLEQRRAQGLNADMAFTYRNPARSTDPSRSLPGVKS' A
#
# COMPACT_ATOMS: atom_id res chain seq x y z
N MET A 1 -11.19 -11.84 21.96
CA MET A 1 -10.90 -10.99 20.79
C MET A 1 -10.90 -9.55 21.28
N THR A 2 -9.72 -9.01 21.61
CA THR A 2 -9.58 -7.65 22.14
C THR A 2 -9.72 -6.67 20.98
N ILE A 3 -10.77 -5.86 20.99
CA ILE A 3 -10.93 -4.79 20.00
C ILE A 3 -9.86 -3.74 20.31
N PRO A 4 -8.96 -3.40 19.36
CA PRO A 4 -7.98 -2.35 19.60
C PRO A 4 -8.71 -1.02 19.84
N ASN A 5 -8.28 -0.29 20.88
CA ASN A 5 -8.84 1.02 21.18
C ASN A 5 -8.59 1.96 19.98
N PRO A 6 -9.64 2.46 19.31
CA PRO A 6 -9.47 3.32 18.13
C PRO A 6 -8.70 4.62 18.44
N GLN A 7 -8.69 5.05 19.69
CA GLN A 7 -7.89 6.20 20.14
C GLN A 7 -6.37 5.92 20.06
N SER A 8 -5.94 4.70 20.34
CA SER A 8 -4.51 4.32 20.29
C SER A 8 -3.94 4.37 18.87
N GLY A 9 -4.75 4.02 17.86
CA GLY A 9 -4.33 4.09 16.46
C GLY A 9 -4.15 5.53 15.96
N SER A 10 -5.06 6.45 16.34
CA SER A 10 -4.93 7.86 15.96
C SER A 10 -3.73 8.52 16.64
N LEU A 11 -3.48 8.22 17.93
CA LEU A 11 -2.33 8.76 18.66
C LEU A 11 -1.01 8.34 18.03
N LEU A 12 -0.84 7.04 17.73
CA LEU A 12 0.37 6.54 17.08
C LEU A 12 0.58 7.16 15.69
N ARG A 13 -0.49 7.34 14.91
CA ARG A 13 -0.42 8.01 13.60
C ARG A 13 0.15 9.42 13.74
N ASP A 14 -0.36 10.19 14.70
CA ASP A 14 0.04 11.60 14.88
C ASP A 14 1.49 11.71 15.37
N GLU A 15 1.93 10.83 16.27
CA GLU A 15 3.34 10.73 16.68
C GLU A 15 4.27 10.43 15.50
N LEU A 16 3.88 9.49 14.62
CA LEU A 16 4.67 9.14 13.44
C LEU A 16 4.72 10.27 12.41
N ILE A 17 3.64 11.02 12.23
CA ILE A 17 3.61 12.19 11.35
C ILE A 17 4.58 13.26 11.88
N GLU A 18 4.52 13.58 13.18
CA GLU A 18 5.42 14.57 13.78
C GLU A 18 6.89 14.13 13.72
N LEU A 19 7.16 12.86 14.01
CA LEU A 19 8.49 12.29 13.86
C LEU A 19 9.00 12.42 12.41
N GLY A 20 8.17 12.07 11.43
CA GLY A 20 8.53 12.20 10.02
C GLY A 20 8.86 13.63 9.61
N ARG A 21 8.04 14.60 10.03
CA ARG A 21 8.24 16.02 9.71
C ARG A 21 9.50 16.58 10.35
N SER A 22 9.75 16.27 11.63
CA SER A 22 10.97 16.69 12.33
C SER A 22 12.25 16.11 11.71
N HIS A 23 12.14 15.02 10.95
CA HIS A 23 13.24 14.39 10.20
C HIS A 23 13.25 14.73 8.70
N GLY A 24 12.46 15.73 8.27
CA GLY A 24 12.53 16.28 6.92
C GLY A 24 11.61 15.63 5.88
N LEU A 25 10.68 14.75 6.29
CA LEU A 25 9.64 14.27 5.37
C LEU A 25 8.68 15.41 5.03
N ALA A 26 8.53 15.70 3.74
CA ALA A 26 7.65 16.76 3.25
C ALA A 26 6.15 16.42 3.39
N ALA A 27 5.81 15.13 3.36
CA ALA A 27 4.46 14.62 3.52
C ALA A 27 4.47 13.20 4.09
N MET A 28 3.42 12.86 4.83
CA MET A 28 3.18 11.56 5.45
C MET A 28 1.69 11.24 5.38
N GLY A 29 1.36 9.96 5.21
CA GLY A 29 -0.02 9.48 5.18
C GLY A 29 -0.08 8.00 5.55
N VAL A 30 -1.27 7.55 5.93
CA VAL A 30 -1.57 6.15 6.24
C VAL A 30 -2.84 5.78 5.47
N CYS A 31 -2.87 4.62 4.83
CA CYS A 31 -4.02 4.08 4.12
C CYS A 31 -4.29 2.65 4.58
N ASP A 32 -5.47 2.12 4.28
CA ASP A 32 -5.75 0.71 4.53
C ASP A 32 -4.95 -0.19 3.60
N ALA A 33 -4.59 -1.38 4.07
CA ALA A 33 -3.81 -2.36 3.31
C ALA A 33 -4.67 -3.24 2.38
N GLU A 34 -5.73 -2.66 1.82
CA GLU A 34 -6.61 -3.34 0.88
C GLU A 34 -5.93 -3.54 -0.49
N PRO A 35 -6.28 -4.60 -1.24
CA PRO A 35 -5.78 -4.78 -2.59
C PRO A 35 -6.23 -3.66 -3.55
N PHE A 36 -5.33 -3.19 -4.40
CA PHE A 36 -5.61 -2.21 -5.44
C PHE A 36 -6.29 -2.86 -6.66
N VAL A 37 -7.57 -3.21 -6.54
CA VAL A 37 -8.33 -3.98 -7.55
C VAL A 37 -8.37 -3.29 -8.92
N GLU A 38 -8.70 -1.99 -8.97
CA GLU A 38 -8.78 -1.25 -10.24
C GLU A 38 -7.41 -1.15 -10.92
N THR A 39 -6.36 -0.88 -10.13
CA THR A 39 -4.99 -0.81 -10.65
C THR A 39 -4.58 -2.16 -11.22
N ARG A 40 -4.93 -3.27 -10.56
CA ARG A 40 -4.65 -4.62 -11.07
C ARG A 40 -5.27 -4.84 -12.44
N LEU A 41 -6.55 -4.49 -12.62
CA LEU A 41 -7.23 -4.63 -13.90
C LEU A 41 -6.54 -3.82 -15.00
N VAL A 42 -6.14 -2.58 -14.70
CA VAL A 42 -5.41 -1.73 -15.64
C VAL A 42 -4.06 -2.34 -16.01
N LEU A 43 -3.31 -2.89 -15.04
CA LEU A 43 -2.02 -3.54 -15.30
C LEU A 43 -2.19 -4.79 -16.18
N GLU A 44 -3.19 -5.62 -15.91
CA GLU A 44 -3.49 -6.82 -16.70
C GLU A 44 -3.89 -6.44 -18.13
N GLN A 45 -4.76 -5.44 -18.31
CA GLN A 45 -5.19 -4.94 -19.62
C GLN A 45 -4.01 -4.37 -20.42
N ARG A 46 -3.20 -3.51 -19.80
CA ARG A 46 -2.03 -2.90 -20.47
C ARG A 46 -1.00 -3.95 -20.87
N ARG A 47 -0.77 -4.97 -20.04
CA ARG A 47 0.09 -6.11 -20.39
C ARG A 47 -0.44 -6.86 -21.60
N ALA A 48 -1.74 -7.16 -21.63
CA ALA A 48 -2.36 -7.84 -22.77
C ALA A 48 -2.24 -7.05 -24.08
N GLN A 49 -2.16 -5.71 -23.98
CA GLN A 49 -1.95 -4.80 -25.11
C GLN A 49 -0.47 -4.58 -25.47
N GLY A 50 0.48 -5.22 -24.77
CA GLY A 50 1.91 -5.00 -24.98
C GLY A 50 2.43 -3.64 -24.48
N LEU A 51 1.66 -2.93 -23.64
CA LEU A 51 1.99 -1.59 -23.11
C LEU A 51 2.75 -1.65 -21.77
N ASN A 52 3.41 -2.77 -21.49
CA ASN A 52 4.13 -3.02 -20.26
C ASN A 52 5.62 -2.62 -20.31
N ALA A 53 6.16 -2.27 -21.48
CA ALA A 53 7.53 -1.76 -21.68
C ALA A 53 8.61 -2.55 -20.93
N ASP A 54 8.46 -3.89 -20.89
CA ASP A 54 9.33 -4.81 -20.14
C ASP A 54 9.53 -4.48 -18.65
N MET A 55 8.64 -3.69 -18.05
CA MET A 55 8.65 -3.33 -16.64
C MET A 55 8.26 -4.53 -15.76
N ALA A 56 9.17 -5.50 -15.64
CA ALA A 56 8.95 -6.77 -14.95
C ALA A 56 8.60 -6.58 -13.46
N PHE A 57 9.11 -5.52 -12.82
CA PHE A 57 8.75 -5.19 -11.44
C PHE A 57 7.24 -4.98 -11.27
N THR A 58 6.62 -4.28 -12.23
CA THR A 58 5.20 -3.89 -12.19
C THR A 58 4.30 -4.96 -12.81
N TYR A 59 4.68 -5.53 -13.96
CA TYR A 59 3.79 -6.34 -14.80
C TYR A 59 4.03 -7.86 -14.75
N ARG A 60 5.13 -8.36 -14.15
CA ARG A 60 5.40 -9.81 -14.11
C ARG A 60 4.29 -10.59 -13.40
N ASN A 61 3.82 -10.05 -12.28
CA ASN A 61 2.73 -10.62 -11.48
C ASN A 61 1.89 -9.50 -10.85
N PRO A 62 0.92 -8.92 -11.59
CA PRO A 62 0.06 -7.84 -11.11
C PRO A 62 -0.65 -8.17 -9.80
N ALA A 63 -1.16 -9.39 -9.65
CA ALA A 63 -1.81 -9.83 -8.42
C ALA A 63 -0.90 -9.72 -7.18
N ARG A 64 0.40 -9.93 -7.33
CA ARG A 64 1.37 -9.74 -6.23
C ARG A 64 1.70 -8.25 -6.01
N SER A 65 1.85 -7.46 -7.06
CA SER A 65 2.25 -6.04 -6.94
C SER A 65 1.12 -5.12 -6.47
N THR A 66 -0.13 -5.59 -6.47
CA THR A 66 -1.31 -4.81 -6.05
C THR A 66 -1.96 -5.32 -4.77
N ASP A 67 -1.36 -6.28 -4.06
CA ASP A 67 -1.92 -6.85 -2.83
C ASP A 67 -0.89 -6.77 -1.70
N PRO A 68 -1.02 -5.80 -0.76
CA PRO A 68 -0.10 -5.64 0.36
C PRO A 68 0.05 -6.90 1.22
N SER A 69 -1.00 -7.73 1.34
CA SER A 69 -0.96 -8.96 2.14
C SER A 69 0.03 -10.01 1.63
N ARG A 70 0.43 -9.91 0.35
CA ARG A 70 1.44 -10.77 -0.28
C ARG A 70 2.86 -10.44 0.16
N SER A 71 3.07 -9.26 0.73
CA SER A 71 4.37 -8.82 1.27
C SER A 71 4.43 -9.01 2.79
N LEU A 72 3.33 -8.75 3.49
CA LEU A 72 3.25 -8.89 4.95
C LEU A 72 1.92 -9.55 5.36
N PRO A 73 1.93 -10.83 5.79
CA PRO A 73 0.75 -11.48 6.33
C PRO A 73 0.20 -10.72 7.55
N GLY A 74 -1.10 -10.47 7.57
CA GLY A 74 -1.76 -9.75 8.67
C GLY A 74 -1.66 -8.23 8.62
N VAL A 75 -1.12 -7.66 7.53
CA VAL A 75 -1.06 -6.21 7.30
C VAL A 75 -2.42 -5.53 7.45
N LYS A 76 -2.41 -4.29 7.94
CA LYS A 76 -3.61 -3.47 8.20
C LYS A 76 -3.56 -2.12 7.51
N SER A 77 -2.37 -1.51 7.44
CA SER A 77 -2.06 -0.23 6.82
C SER A 77 -0.63 -0.20 6.33
#